data_AF-A0A8J4R517-F1
#
_entry.id   AF-A0A8J4R517-F1
#
_cell.length_a   1.000
_cell.length_b   1.000
_cell.length_c   1.000
_cell.angle_alpha   90.00
_cell.angle_beta   90.00
_cell.angle_gamma   90.00
#
_symmetry.space_group_name_H-M   'P 1'
#
loop_
_entity.id
_entity.type
_entity.pdbx_description
1 polymer ?
#
loop_
_entity_poly.entity_id
_entity_poly.type
_entity_poly.pdbx_seq_one_letter_code
_entity_poly.pdbx_strand_id
1 'polypeptide(L)'
;MSMMFQLPSFTSLLTCFFFLLVVAYWKRYNKARGAILKSPPGPWKLPLIGNLHQLIGSGSLPHSSLRDLAKKHGPVMQLQLGQVSALIISSPEAAIEAFLSLNMAITGDK
;
A
#
# COMPACT_ATOMS: atom_id res chain seq x y z
N MET A 1 0.32 52.96 17.07
CA MET A 1 1.28 52.09 17.80
C MET A 1 0.50 50.93 18.41
N SER A 2 0.24 49.89 17.63
CA SER A 2 -0.38 48.66 18.14
C SER A 2 0.36 47.51 17.49
N MET A 3 1.41 47.06 18.17
CA MET A 3 2.14 45.86 17.81
C MET A 3 1.17 44.68 17.86
N MET A 4 0.78 44.18 16.69
CA MET A 4 0.06 42.93 16.54
C MET A 4 1.00 41.82 17.02
N PHE A 5 0.70 41.25 18.19
CA PHE A 5 1.45 40.16 18.79
C PHE A 5 1.45 38.96 17.82
N GLN A 6 2.61 38.70 17.24
CA GLN A 6 2.90 37.52 16.44
C GLN A 6 2.69 36.27 17.34
N LEU A 7 1.81 35.34 16.93
CA LEU A 7 1.63 33.99 17.51
C LEU A 7 2.33 32.86 16.69
N PRO A 8 3.50 33.04 16.04
CA PRO A 8 4.11 32.02 15.18
C PRO A 8 4.61 30.80 15.98
N SER A 9 4.78 30.96 17.30
CA SER A 9 5.20 29.89 18.20
C SER A 9 4.12 28.81 18.35
N PHE A 10 2.84 29.19 18.48
CA PHE A 10 1.76 28.21 18.65
C PHE A 10 1.52 27.38 17.38
N THR A 11 1.55 28.02 16.21
CA THR A 11 1.43 27.31 14.93
C THR A 11 2.61 26.37 14.71
N SER A 12 3.83 26.79 15.06
CA SER A 12 5.03 25.94 14.96
C SER A 12 4.91 24.72 15.87
N LEU A 13 4.52 24.90 17.14
CA LEU A 13 4.31 23.80 18.08
C LEU A 13 3.23 22.82 17.58
N LEU A 14 2.12 23.33 17.05
CA LEU A 14 1.05 22.50 16.51
C LEU A 14 1.53 21.67 15.32
N THR A 15 2.27 22.27 14.38
CA THR A 15 2.85 21.54 13.23
C THR A 15 3.86 20.47 13.67
N CYS A 16 4.74 20.77 14.62
CA CYS A 16 5.67 19.81 15.18
C CYS A 16 4.93 18.64 15.85
N PHE A 17 3.88 18.92 16.62
CA PHE A 17 3.06 17.90 17.26
C PHE A 17 2.39 16.97 16.23
N PHE A 18 1.74 17.53 15.20
CA PHE A 18 1.16 16.73 14.12
C PHE A 18 2.20 15.89 13.37
N PHE A 19 3.37 16.46 13.07
CA PHE A 19 4.47 15.73 12.43
C PHE A 19 4.93 14.53 13.29
N LEU A 20 5.10 14.74 14.60
CA LEU A 20 5.45 13.66 15.53
C LEU A 20 4.37 12.58 15.59
N LEU A 21 3.09 12.95 15.57
CA LEU A 21 1.99 11.98 15.51
C LEU A 21 2.04 11.13 14.22
N VAL A 22 2.30 11.75 13.06
CA VAL A 22 2.44 11.04 11.78
C VAL A 22 3.63 10.08 11.83
N VAL A 23 4.78 10.52 12.32
CA VAL A 23 5.98 9.67 12.47
C VAL A 23 5.74 8.52 13.44
N ALA A 24 5.11 8.78 14.60
CA ALA A 24 4.78 7.76 15.58
C ALA A 24 3.79 6.74 15.00
N TYR A 25 2.79 7.20 14.25
CA TYR A 25 1.83 6.36 13.55
C TYR A 25 2.51 5.49 12.49
N TRP A 26 3.39 6.06 11.65
CA TRP A 26 4.21 5.33 10.68
C TRP A 26 5.06 4.24 11.34
N LYS A 27 5.75 4.57 12.43
CA LYS A 27 6.57 3.59 13.17
C LYS A 27 5.73 2.43 13.71
N ARG A 28 4.55 2.72 14.28
CA ARG A 28 3.62 1.68 14.77
C ARG A 28 3.10 0.80 13.63
N TYR A 29 2.70 1.40 12.52
CA TYR A 29 2.21 0.70 11.34
C TYR A 29 3.26 -0.26 10.77
N ASN A 30 4.52 0.18 10.66
CA ASN A 30 5.60 -0.67 10.18
C ASN A 30 5.94 -1.81 11.16
N LYS A 31 5.94 -1.54 12.48
CA LYS A 31 6.20 -2.56 13.51
C LYS A 31 5.16 -3.69 13.49
N ALA A 32 3.88 -3.35 13.34
CA ALA A 32 2.78 -4.34 13.30
C ALA A 32 2.89 -5.32 12.11
N ARG A 33 3.64 -4.96 11.06
CA ARG A 33 3.75 -5.73 9.81
C ARG A 33 5.09 -6.46 9.66
N GLY A 34 6.00 -6.33 10.64
CA GLY A 34 7.32 -6.96 10.62
C GLY A 34 7.34 -8.46 10.93
N ALA A 35 6.18 -9.09 11.18
CA ALA A 35 6.09 -10.54 11.31
C ALA A 35 6.09 -11.17 9.92
N ILE A 36 7.27 -11.64 9.49
CA ILE A 36 7.54 -12.26 8.20
C ILE A 36 6.75 -13.58 8.09
N LEU A 37 5.59 -13.52 7.46
CA LEU A 37 5.09 -14.61 6.63
C LEU A 37 5.63 -14.36 5.21
N LYS A 38 5.96 -15.41 4.47
CA LYS A 38 6.47 -15.38 3.08
C LYS A 38 5.41 -14.79 2.14
N SER A 39 5.21 -13.48 2.24
CA SER A 39 4.36 -12.71 1.35
C SER A 39 5.09 -12.53 0.04
N PRO A 40 4.40 -12.65 -1.11
CA PRO A 40 4.98 -12.28 -2.39
C PRO A 40 5.52 -10.85 -2.34
N PRO A 41 6.60 -10.55 -3.10
CA PRO A 41 7.18 -9.21 -3.16
C PRO A 41 6.12 -8.19 -3.59
N GLY A 42 6.34 -6.92 -3.27
CA GLY A 42 5.39 -5.88 -3.66
C GLY A 42 5.94 -4.46 -3.50
N PRO A 43 5.32 -3.48 -4.17
CA PRO A 43 5.67 -2.08 -4.01
C PRO A 43 5.44 -1.59 -2.59
N TRP A 44 6.15 -0.52 -2.23
CA TRP A 44 6.01 0.13 -0.94
C TRP A 44 4.60 0.72 -0.77
N LYS A 45 4.06 0.58 0.44
CA LYS A 45 2.68 0.92 0.78
C LYS A 45 2.63 2.02 1.83
N LEU A 46 1.81 3.04 1.58
CA LEU A 46 1.51 4.07 2.56
C LEU A 46 0.59 3.52 3.65
N PRO A 47 0.65 4.04 4.89
CA PRO A 47 -0.37 3.71 5.87
C PRO A 47 -1.75 4.20 5.45
N LEU A 48 -2.78 3.54 6.00
CA LEU A 48 -4.22 3.71 5.71
C LEU A 48 -4.60 3.36 4.27
N ILE A 49 -4.01 4.00 3.27
CA ILE A 49 -4.40 3.88 1.85
C ILE A 49 -3.66 2.76 1.10
N GLY A 50 -2.52 2.30 1.62
CA GLY A 50 -1.69 1.30 0.95
C GLY A 50 -1.10 1.78 -0.37
N ASN A 51 -1.20 0.97 -1.41
CA ASN A 51 -0.75 1.17 -2.78
C ASN A 51 -1.77 1.90 -3.66
N LEU A 52 -2.91 2.32 -3.13
CA LEU A 52 -3.93 3.04 -3.91
C LEU A 52 -3.37 4.31 -4.58
N HIS A 53 -2.41 4.97 -3.93
CA HIS A 53 -1.69 6.13 -4.45
C HIS A 53 -0.96 5.85 -5.78
N GLN A 54 -0.53 4.62 -6.03
CA GLN A 54 0.18 4.22 -7.27
C GLN A 54 -0.79 4.00 -8.44
N LEU A 55 -2.05 3.67 -8.14
CA LEU A 55 -3.07 3.44 -9.17
C LEU A 55 -3.75 4.75 -9.55
N ILE A 56 -4.26 5.48 -8.56
CA ILE A 56 -5.04 6.71 -8.78
C ILE A 56 -4.12 7.90 -9.09
N GLY A 57 -2.95 7.98 -8.46
CA GLY A 57 -2.04 9.12 -8.62
C GLY A 57 -1.29 9.18 -9.94
N SER A 58 -1.36 8.12 -10.76
CA SER A 58 -0.59 8.02 -12.02
C SER A 58 -1.24 8.75 -13.20
N GLY A 59 -2.52 9.12 -13.11
CA GLY A 59 -3.30 9.67 -14.23
C GLY A 59 -3.54 8.67 -15.38
N SER A 60 -3.09 7.42 -15.23
CA SER A 60 -3.29 6.34 -16.20
C SER A 60 -4.44 5.43 -15.79
N LEU A 61 -4.91 4.58 -16.71
CA LEU A 61 -5.92 3.56 -16.40
C LEU A 61 -5.33 2.55 -15.40
N PRO A 62 -6.13 2.06 -14.43
CA PRO A 62 -5.63 1.18 -13.36
C PRO A 62 -4.85 -0.04 -13.88
N HIS A 63 -5.29 -0.66 -14.97
CA HIS A 63 -4.62 -1.82 -15.56
C HIS A 63 -3.24 -1.48 -16.16
N SER A 64 -3.05 -0.25 -16.65
CA SER A 64 -1.74 0.21 -17.14
C SER A 64 -0.77 0.41 -15.98
N SER A 65 -1.22 1.04 -14.89
CA SER A 65 -0.40 1.19 -13.68
C SER A 65 -0.03 -0.18 -13.07
N LEU A 66 -0.96 -1.13 -13.06
CA LEU A 66 -0.70 -2.51 -12.61
C LEU A 66 0.35 -3.21 -13.48
N ARG A 67 0.29 -3.04 -14.81
CA ARG A 67 1.29 -3.57 -15.74
C ARG A 67 2.68 -3.01 -15.44
N ASP A 68 2.79 -1.70 -15.21
CA ASP A 68 4.08 -1.06 -14.95
C ASP A 68 4.64 -1.42 -13.57
N LEU A 69 3.78 -1.60 -12.58
CA LEU A 69 4.17 -2.17 -11.28
C LEU A 69 4.66 -3.61 -11.44
N ALA A 70 4.00 -4.44 -12.24
CA ALA A 70 4.41 -5.83 -12.49
C ALA A 70 5.77 -5.92 -13.19
N LYS A 71 6.07 -5.01 -14.12
CA LYS A 71 7.41 -4.92 -14.73
C LYS A 71 8.51 -4.64 -13.70
N LYS A 72 8.20 -3.91 -12.63
CA LYS A 72 9.17 -3.50 -11.61
C LYS A 72 9.29 -4.48 -10.44
N HIS A 73 8.17 -5.06 -10.00
CA HIS A 73 8.09 -5.89 -8.80
C HIS A 73 7.93 -7.38 -9.08
N GLY A 74 7.72 -7.75 -10.35
CA GLY A 74 7.51 -9.12 -10.79
C GLY A 74 6.05 -9.40 -11.17
N PRO A 75 5.81 -10.48 -11.94
CA PRO A 75 4.48 -10.82 -12.46
C PRO A 75 3.52 -11.32 -11.38
N VAL A 76 4.02 -11.71 -10.20
CA VAL A 76 3.22 -12.08 -9.03
C VAL A 76 3.64 -11.17 -7.88
N MET A 77 2.77 -10.25 -7.50
CA MET A 77 3.06 -9.25 -6.46
C MET A 77 1.84 -8.98 -5.58
N GLN A 78 2.08 -8.52 -4.36
CA GLN A 78 0.98 -8.17 -3.45
C GLN A 78 0.80 -6.66 -3.35
N LEU A 79 -0.45 -6.21 -3.51
CA LEU A 79 -0.87 -4.85 -3.28
C LEU A 79 -1.78 -4.72 -2.06
N GLN A 80 -1.70 -3.58 -1.37
CA GLN A 80 -2.66 -3.21 -0.35
C GLN A 80 -3.52 -2.06 -0.88
N LEU A 81 -4.82 -2.24 -1.07
CA LEU A 81 -5.74 -1.20 -1.52
C LEU A 81 -6.62 -0.77 -0.34
N GLY A 82 -6.13 0.20 0.44
CA GLY A 82 -6.75 0.55 1.71
C GLY A 82 -6.69 -0.64 2.70
N GLN A 83 -7.86 -1.11 3.14
CA GLN A 83 -7.98 -2.29 4.01
C GLN A 83 -7.93 -3.63 3.25
N VAL A 84 -8.06 -3.62 1.92
CA VAL A 84 -8.08 -4.83 1.11
C VAL A 84 -6.66 -5.23 0.71
N SER A 85 -6.28 -6.48 0.93
CA SER A 85 -5.04 -7.05 0.37
C SER A 85 -5.37 -7.79 -0.92
N ALA A 86 -4.67 -7.46 -2.01
CA ALA A 86 -4.88 -8.02 -3.33
C ALA A 86 -3.60 -8.67 -3.85
N LEU A 87 -3.68 -9.92 -4.28
CA LEU A 87 -2.61 -10.56 -5.04
C LEU A 87 -2.81 -10.23 -6.52
N ILE A 88 -1.79 -9.67 -7.16
CA ILE A 88 -1.82 -9.31 -8.57
C ILE A 88 -1.02 -10.35 -9.34
N ILE A 89 -1.64 -10.92 -10.37
CA ILE A 89 -1.06 -11.92 -11.25
C ILE A 89 -1.09 -11.38 -12.68
N SER A 90 0.08 -11.20 -13.27
CA SER A 90 0.29 -10.64 -14.61
C SER A 90 0.97 -11.60 -15.58
N SER A 91 1.13 -12.88 -15.19
CA SER A 91 1.60 -13.97 -16.07
C SER A 91 0.44 -14.93 -16.35
N PRO A 92 0.27 -15.38 -17.60
CA PRO A 92 -0.76 -16.35 -17.95
C PRO A 92 -0.54 -17.69 -17.25
N GLU A 93 0.70 -18.16 -17.12
CA GLU A 93 1.04 -19.41 -16.44
C GLU A 93 0.61 -19.37 -14.96
N ALA A 94 0.97 -18.29 -14.26
CA ALA A 94 0.61 -18.10 -12.85
C ALA A 94 -0.91 -17.92 -12.66
N ALA A 95 -1.60 -17.31 -13.63
CA ALA A 95 -3.05 -17.14 -13.58
C ALA A 95 -3.79 -18.48 -13.72
N ILE A 96 -3.32 -19.34 -14.62
CA ILE A 96 -3.84 -20.69 -14.79
C ILE A 96 -3.66 -21.49 -13.50
N GLU A 97 -2.46 -21.50 -12.94
CA GLU A 97 -2.16 -22.22 -11.69
C GLU A 97 -3.04 -21.74 -10.53
N ALA A 98 -3.20 -20.41 -10.38
CA ALA A 98 -4.05 -19.83 -9.35
C ALA A 98 -5.54 -20.22 -9.52
N PHE A 99 -6.05 -20.19 -10.76
CA PHE A 99 -7.43 -20.54 -11.05
C PHE A 99 -7.70 -22.03 -10.81
N LEU A 100 -6.78 -22.91 -11.22
CA LEU A 100 -6.87 -24.34 -10.96
C LEU A 100 -6.82 -24.64 -9.46
N SER A 101 -5.90 -24.02 -8.73
CA SER A 101 -5.79 -24.16 -7.28
C SER A 101 -7.06 -23.72 -6.56
N LEU A 102 -7.64 -22.59 -6.98
CA LEU A 102 -8.91 -22.09 -6.46
C LEU A 102 -10.06 -23.05 -6.79
N ASN A 103 -10.12 -23.56 -8.02
CA ASN A 103 -11.14 -24.51 -8.43
C ASN A 103 -11.07 -25.79 -7.58
N MET A 104 -9.89 -26.37 -7.36
CA MET A 104 -9.73 -27.53 -6.48
C MET A 104 -10.19 -27.23 -5.04
N ALA A 105 -9.83 -26.06 -4.51
CA ALA A 105 -10.22 -25.65 -3.15
C ALA A 105 -11.74 -25.45 -2.99
N ILE A 106 -12.43 -24.97 -4.03
CA ILE A 106 -13.88 -24.72 -4.01
C ILE A 106 -14.66 -26.01 -4.27
N THR A 107 -14.20 -26.85 -5.21
CA THR A 107 -14.94 -28.03 -5.67
C THR A 107 -14.71 -29.26 -4.79
N GLY A 108 -13.70 -29.24 -3.91
CA GLY A 108 -13.46 -30.31 -2.92
C GLY A 108 -13.02 -31.64 -3.49
N ASP A 109 -12.84 -31.73 -4.81
CA ASP A 109 -12.35 -32.92 -5.50
C ASP A 109 -10.82 -32.99 -5.31
N LYS A 110 -10.37 -34.04 -4.63
CA LYS A 110 -8.95 -34.30 -4.37
C LYS A 110 -8.37 -35.18 -5.45
#